data_AF-A0A8X8XUV3-F1
#
_entry.id   AF-A0A8X8XUV3-F1
#
_cell.length_a   1.000
_cell.length_b   1.000
_cell.length_c   1.000
_cell.angle_alpha   90.00
_cell.angle_beta   90.00
_cell.angle_gamma   90.00
#
_symmetry.space_group_name_H-M   'P 1'
#
loop_
_entity.id
_entity.type
_entity.pdbx_description
1 polymer ?
#
loop_
_entity_poly.entity_id
_entity_poly.type
_entity_poly.pdbx_seq_one_letter_code
_entity_poly.pdbx_strand_id
1 'polypeptide(L)'
;MVPDSKAFPSCIKDLADYVHSKGLKIGIYSDAGLYTCQVRPGSLKHENDDAALFASWGIDYLKYDNCFNMGIDPKKRGLDDPALWASKIGNSWRTTYDIEDTWESMTAVADINDKWAAYAGPGGWNDPDMLEVGNGGMTYEEYRSHFSIWALMKAPLIIGCDVRNMTAETYEILTNEEIWAGPLSGKRTVIVLWNRCSKAATITAKWDTMGLESSTNASVRDVWKQEYVSLSSTNSFSAKVEAHASEMFVLAPSCGSCLCSLSSRLFCMRICSTYFC
;
A
#
# COMPACT_ATOMS: atom_id res chain seq x y z
N MET A 1 -29.37 -9.93 -1.37
CA MET A 1 -29.02 -9.05 -2.52
C MET A 1 -29.40 -9.65 -3.87
N VAL A 2 -29.64 -8.86 -4.94
CA VAL A 2 -29.85 -9.36 -6.33
C VAL A 2 -29.01 -8.52 -7.30
N PRO A 3 -28.14 -9.12 -8.14
CA PRO A 3 -27.30 -8.39 -9.10
C PRO A 3 -28.11 -7.85 -10.28
N ASP A 4 -27.60 -6.80 -10.92
CA ASP A 4 -28.20 -6.26 -12.15
C ASP A 4 -28.12 -7.29 -13.28
N SER A 5 -29.27 -7.77 -13.74
CA SER A 5 -29.36 -8.83 -14.75
C SER A 5 -28.85 -8.43 -16.15
N LYS A 6 -28.75 -7.13 -16.46
CA LYS A 6 -28.17 -6.67 -17.73
C LYS A 6 -26.65 -6.69 -17.67
N ALA A 7 -26.08 -6.29 -16.53
CA ALA A 7 -24.63 -6.31 -16.31
C ALA A 7 -24.10 -7.73 -16.02
N PHE A 8 -24.88 -8.54 -15.30
CA PHE A 8 -24.52 -9.90 -14.87
C PHE A 8 -25.56 -10.93 -15.34
N PRO A 9 -25.67 -11.18 -16.65
CA PRO A 9 -26.72 -12.04 -17.21
C PRO A 9 -26.60 -13.51 -16.81
N SER A 10 -25.41 -13.96 -16.40
CA SER A 10 -25.15 -15.35 -15.97
C SER A 10 -25.04 -15.48 -14.44
N CYS A 11 -25.47 -14.49 -13.67
CA CYS A 11 -25.31 -14.39 -12.20
C CYS A 11 -23.85 -14.27 -11.70
N ILE A 12 -23.69 -13.98 -10.41
CA ILE A 12 -22.37 -13.77 -9.78
C ILE A 12 -21.60 -15.07 -9.57
N LYS A 13 -22.31 -16.18 -9.34
CA LYS A 13 -21.66 -17.48 -9.14
C LYS A 13 -20.89 -17.94 -10.39
N ASP A 14 -21.49 -17.83 -11.57
CA ASP A 14 -20.82 -18.24 -12.82
C ASP A 14 -19.59 -17.36 -13.09
N LEU A 15 -19.66 -16.08 -12.73
CA LEU A 15 -18.51 -15.17 -12.82
C LEU A 15 -17.39 -15.57 -11.83
N ALA A 16 -17.75 -15.92 -10.59
CA ALA A 16 -16.78 -16.41 -9.61
C ALA A 16 -16.11 -17.71 -10.08
N ASP A 17 -16.89 -18.67 -10.56
CA ASP A 17 -16.39 -19.94 -11.11
C ASP A 17 -15.44 -19.68 -12.31
N TYR A 18 -15.77 -18.73 -13.18
CA TYR A 18 -14.89 -18.31 -14.26
C TYR A 18 -13.57 -17.71 -13.76
N VAL A 19 -13.61 -16.79 -12.79
CA VAL A 19 -12.40 -16.18 -12.21
C VAL A 19 -11.52 -17.23 -11.54
N HIS A 20 -12.12 -18.14 -10.77
CA HIS A 20 -11.42 -19.26 -10.14
C HIS A 20 -10.78 -20.19 -11.18
N SER A 21 -11.44 -20.44 -12.32
CA SER A 21 -10.88 -21.23 -13.42
C SER A 21 -9.60 -20.63 -14.03
N LYS A 22 -9.34 -19.33 -13.79
CA LYS A 22 -8.11 -18.63 -14.18
C LYS A 22 -7.04 -18.63 -13.09
N GLY A 23 -7.27 -19.31 -11.96
CA GLY A 23 -6.37 -19.30 -10.81
C GLY A 23 -6.39 -18.00 -10.01
N LEU A 24 -7.39 -17.14 -10.24
CA LEU A 24 -7.56 -15.85 -9.56
C LEU A 24 -8.61 -15.96 -8.45
N LYS A 25 -8.71 -14.91 -7.64
CA LYS A 25 -9.73 -14.74 -6.59
C LYS A 25 -10.66 -13.58 -6.95
N ILE A 26 -11.89 -13.62 -6.44
CA ILE A 26 -12.90 -12.60 -6.74
C ILE A 26 -13.34 -11.87 -5.47
N GLY A 27 -13.37 -10.55 -5.54
CA GLY A 27 -13.92 -9.68 -4.50
C GLY A 27 -15.32 -9.18 -4.83
N ILE A 28 -16.09 -8.83 -3.80
CA ILE A 28 -17.34 -8.10 -3.90
C ILE A 28 -17.31 -6.85 -3.02
N TYR A 29 -18.22 -5.92 -3.30
CA TYR A 29 -18.41 -4.70 -2.54
C TYR A 29 -19.80 -4.70 -1.91
N SER A 30 -19.89 -4.29 -0.65
CA SER A 30 -21.14 -3.89 -0.01
C SER A 30 -20.87 -2.73 0.96
N ASP A 31 -21.89 -2.28 1.66
CA ASP A 31 -21.85 -1.16 2.58
C ASP A 31 -22.48 -1.56 3.92
N ALA A 32 -21.85 -1.09 5.00
CA ALA A 32 -22.34 -1.21 6.36
C ALA A 32 -23.52 -0.25 6.66
N GLY A 33 -24.10 0.39 5.64
CA GLY A 33 -25.31 1.19 5.67
C GLY A 33 -26.53 0.56 5.01
N LEU A 34 -27.65 1.29 5.04
CA LEU A 34 -28.86 0.91 4.31
C LEU A 34 -28.64 0.95 2.79
N TYR A 35 -27.78 1.85 2.35
CA TYR A 35 -27.40 2.03 0.97
C TYR A 35 -25.89 2.16 0.85
N THR A 36 -25.37 1.77 -0.30
CA THR A 36 -24.00 2.09 -0.70
C THR A 36 -23.84 3.58 -0.94
N CYS A 37 -22.60 4.07 -1.02
CA CYS A 37 -22.33 5.47 -1.37
C CYS A 37 -22.96 5.92 -2.70
N GLN A 38 -23.21 4.98 -3.62
CA GLN A 38 -23.92 5.21 -4.90
C GLN A 38 -25.42 4.87 -4.86
N VAL A 39 -26.01 4.80 -3.66
CA VAL A 39 -27.45 4.60 -3.44
C VAL A 39 -27.97 3.27 -4.02
N ARG A 40 -27.15 2.21 -3.95
CA ARG A 40 -27.57 0.81 -4.18
C ARG A 40 -27.88 0.14 -2.85
N PRO A 41 -28.60 -1.00 -2.79
CA PRO A 41 -28.84 -1.70 -1.52
C PRO A 41 -27.54 -2.02 -0.77
N GLY A 42 -27.43 -1.58 0.49
CA GLY A 42 -26.36 -1.98 1.41
C GLY A 42 -26.78 -3.18 2.26
N SER A 43 -25.90 -3.62 3.16
CA SER A 43 -26.09 -4.86 3.95
C SER A 43 -26.52 -4.63 5.40
N LEU A 44 -26.73 -3.38 5.84
CA LEU A 44 -27.13 -3.11 7.22
C LEU A 44 -28.46 -3.79 7.57
N LYS A 45 -28.46 -4.61 8.64
CA LYS A 45 -29.54 -5.53 9.10
C LYS A 45 -29.72 -6.81 8.27
N HIS A 46 -28.91 -7.02 7.26
CA HIS A 46 -28.90 -8.22 6.40
C HIS A 46 -27.52 -8.88 6.36
N GLU A 47 -26.68 -8.60 7.36
CA GLU A 47 -25.26 -8.97 7.35
C GLU A 47 -25.06 -10.49 7.25
N ASN A 48 -25.83 -11.27 8.02
CA ASN A 48 -25.76 -12.73 7.99
C ASN A 48 -26.28 -13.31 6.67
N ASP A 49 -27.38 -12.75 6.14
CA ASP A 49 -27.99 -13.22 4.91
C ASP A 49 -27.08 -12.94 3.70
N ASP A 50 -26.54 -11.71 3.63
CA ASP A 50 -25.63 -11.31 2.55
C ASP A 50 -24.28 -12.02 2.66
N ALA A 51 -23.73 -12.23 3.87
CA ALA A 51 -22.51 -13.02 4.05
C ALA A 51 -22.71 -14.48 3.58
N ALA A 52 -23.83 -15.11 3.93
CA ALA A 52 -24.16 -16.46 3.45
C ALA A 52 -24.34 -16.50 1.93
N LEU A 53 -24.95 -15.45 1.35
CA LEU A 53 -25.14 -15.33 -0.09
C LEU A 53 -23.80 -15.15 -0.82
N PHE A 54 -22.92 -14.26 -0.36
CA PHE A 54 -21.58 -14.07 -0.95
C PHE A 54 -20.75 -15.35 -0.87
N ALA A 55 -20.80 -16.06 0.26
CA ALA A 55 -20.16 -17.36 0.40
C ALA A 55 -20.74 -18.40 -0.58
N SER A 56 -22.05 -18.42 -0.78
CA SER A 56 -22.71 -19.33 -1.73
C SER A 56 -22.33 -19.06 -3.20
N TRP A 57 -21.96 -17.82 -3.52
CA TRP A 57 -21.45 -17.44 -4.83
C TRP A 57 -19.96 -17.72 -5.01
N GLY A 58 -19.22 -18.05 -3.94
CA GLY A 58 -17.78 -18.29 -3.99
C GLY A 58 -16.94 -17.01 -3.94
N ILE A 59 -17.43 -15.94 -3.31
CA ILE A 59 -16.64 -14.71 -3.12
C ILE A 59 -15.49 -14.95 -2.13
N ASP A 60 -14.30 -14.43 -2.47
CA ASP A 60 -13.06 -14.57 -1.67
C ASP A 60 -12.75 -13.33 -0.81
N TYR A 61 -13.25 -12.17 -1.19
CA TYR A 61 -12.88 -10.88 -0.60
C TYR A 61 -14.10 -9.94 -0.52
N LEU A 62 -14.23 -9.19 0.57
CA LEU A 62 -15.30 -8.20 0.75
C LEU A 62 -14.69 -6.83 1.06
N LYS A 63 -14.93 -5.84 0.21
CA LYS A 63 -14.81 -4.42 0.59
C LYS A 63 -16.13 -3.99 1.23
N TYR A 64 -16.08 -3.49 2.47
CA TYR A 64 -17.25 -3.12 3.25
C TYR A 64 -17.21 -1.65 3.63
N ASP A 65 -18.03 -0.86 2.94
CA ASP A 65 -18.07 0.60 3.02
C ASP A 65 -18.94 1.09 4.18
N ASN A 66 -19.16 2.40 4.30
CA ASN A 66 -19.82 2.98 5.47
C ASN A 66 -20.74 4.19 5.19
N CYS A 67 -21.24 4.34 3.97
CA CYS A 67 -22.23 5.37 3.67
C CYS A 67 -23.60 5.02 4.29
N PHE A 68 -24.51 5.99 4.42
CA PHE A 68 -25.91 5.79 4.89
C PHE A 68 -26.07 4.90 6.16
N ASN A 69 -25.13 5.02 7.11
CA ASN A 69 -25.03 4.19 8.31
C ASN A 69 -26.05 4.50 9.43
N MET A 70 -27.08 5.30 9.13
CA MET A 70 -28.15 5.74 10.06
C MET A 70 -27.66 6.47 11.33
N GLY A 71 -26.46 7.06 11.31
CA GLY A 71 -25.93 7.79 12.47
C GLY A 71 -25.56 6.87 13.65
N ILE A 72 -25.38 5.58 13.39
CA ILE A 72 -24.87 4.63 14.38
C ILE A 72 -23.41 5.00 14.69
N ASP A 73 -23.13 5.22 15.97
CA ASP A 73 -21.85 5.74 16.47
C ASP A 73 -20.63 5.02 15.85
N PRO A 74 -19.69 5.78 15.24
CA PRO A 74 -18.37 5.34 14.83
C PRO A 74 -17.72 4.33 15.77
N LYS A 75 -17.57 4.63 17.06
CA LYS A 75 -16.90 3.78 18.05
C LYS A 75 -17.64 2.49 18.35
N LYS A 76 -18.95 2.43 18.14
CA LYS A 76 -19.74 1.19 18.23
C LYS A 76 -19.55 0.29 17.01
N ARG A 77 -19.03 0.84 15.92
CA ARG A 77 -18.77 0.14 14.64
C ARG A 77 -17.30 0.11 14.22
N GLY A 78 -16.42 0.76 14.99
CA GLY A 78 -14.99 0.90 14.72
C GLY A 78 -14.56 2.14 13.88
N LEU A 79 -15.42 3.09 13.55
CA LEU A 79 -15.06 4.09 12.53
C LEU A 79 -14.09 5.20 13.01
N ASP A 80 -13.80 5.30 14.32
CA ASP A 80 -12.72 6.17 14.80
C ASP A 80 -11.40 5.38 14.82
N ASP A 81 -10.43 5.86 14.04
CA ASP A 81 -9.06 5.34 13.97
C ASP A 81 -9.01 3.80 13.81
N PRO A 82 -9.39 3.25 12.64
CA PRO A 82 -9.52 1.80 12.42
C PRO A 82 -8.28 0.99 12.78
N ALA A 83 -7.10 1.59 12.66
CA ALA A 83 -5.83 1.02 13.08
C ALA A 83 -5.80 0.53 14.55
N LEU A 84 -6.63 1.10 15.43
CA LEU A 84 -6.66 0.76 16.86
C LEU A 84 -7.43 -0.52 17.20
N TRP A 85 -8.31 -1.02 16.31
CA TRP A 85 -9.22 -2.13 16.64
C TRP A 85 -9.53 -3.07 15.47
N ALA A 86 -9.42 -2.63 14.21
CA ALA A 86 -9.89 -3.37 13.04
C ALA A 86 -9.11 -4.67 12.80
N SER A 87 -7.86 -4.75 13.26
CA SER A 87 -7.03 -5.95 13.21
C SER A 87 -7.65 -7.19 13.86
N LYS A 88 -8.64 -7.02 14.73
CA LYS A 88 -9.36 -8.13 15.37
C LYS A 88 -10.48 -8.71 14.52
N ILE A 89 -10.96 -7.97 13.51
CA ILE A 89 -12.17 -8.34 12.76
C ILE A 89 -12.03 -8.23 11.23
N GLY A 90 -10.93 -7.65 10.73
CA GLY A 90 -10.68 -7.46 9.30
C GLY A 90 -9.21 -7.62 8.94
N ASN A 91 -8.93 -7.88 7.67
CA ASN A 91 -7.57 -8.10 7.17
C ASN A 91 -6.85 -6.82 6.74
N SER A 92 -7.61 -5.80 6.38
CA SER A 92 -7.13 -4.44 6.14
C SER A 92 -8.25 -3.44 6.44
N TRP A 93 -7.90 -2.17 6.56
CA TRP A 93 -8.86 -1.09 6.83
C TRP A 93 -8.39 0.23 6.22
N ARG A 94 -9.34 0.94 5.60
CA ARG A 94 -9.08 2.27 5.04
C ARG A 94 -8.71 3.25 6.16
N THR A 95 -7.55 3.90 6.06
CA THR A 95 -7.03 4.87 7.05
C THR A 95 -7.15 6.32 6.61
N THR A 96 -7.52 6.55 5.36
CA THR A 96 -7.52 7.84 4.65
C THR A 96 -8.85 8.07 3.93
N TYR A 97 -9.06 9.29 3.41
CA TYR A 97 -10.11 9.57 2.44
C TYR A 97 -9.80 8.91 1.08
N ASP A 98 -10.73 8.98 0.13
CA ASP A 98 -10.57 8.39 -1.20
C ASP A 98 -9.46 9.11 -1.98
N ILE A 99 -8.50 8.34 -2.50
CA ILE A 99 -7.41 8.90 -3.28
C ILE A 99 -7.95 9.48 -4.60
N GLU A 100 -7.26 10.51 -5.10
CA GLU A 100 -7.49 11.07 -6.42
C GLU A 100 -6.19 10.95 -7.22
N ASP A 101 -6.28 10.82 -8.54
CA ASP A 101 -5.13 10.72 -9.44
C ASP A 101 -4.39 12.06 -9.62
N THR A 102 -3.83 12.56 -8.52
CA THR A 102 -3.04 13.79 -8.44
C THR A 102 -1.90 13.61 -7.44
N TRP A 103 -0.78 14.29 -7.68
CA TRP A 103 0.38 14.24 -6.77
C TRP A 103 0.03 14.75 -5.37
N GLU A 104 -0.80 15.80 -5.29
CA GLU A 104 -1.26 16.40 -4.04
C GLU A 104 -2.07 15.41 -3.21
N SER A 105 -3.04 14.72 -3.83
CA SER A 105 -3.86 13.72 -3.12
C SER A 105 -3.00 12.55 -2.64
N MET A 106 -2.16 12.00 -3.53
CA MET A 106 -1.27 10.88 -3.20
C MET A 106 -0.32 11.21 -2.04
N THR A 107 0.33 12.37 -2.07
CA THR A 107 1.27 12.78 -1.01
C THR A 107 0.57 13.01 0.33
N ALA A 108 -0.62 13.64 0.32
CA ALA A 108 -1.39 13.89 1.53
C ALA A 108 -1.94 12.59 2.15
N VAL A 109 -2.39 11.65 1.33
CA VAL A 109 -2.82 10.31 1.75
C VAL A 109 -1.67 9.55 2.43
N ALA A 110 -0.46 9.60 1.85
CA ALA A 110 0.72 8.98 2.45
C ALA A 110 1.05 9.57 3.84
N ASP A 111 0.98 10.90 3.97
CA ASP A 111 1.25 11.59 5.25
C ASP A 111 0.22 11.24 6.34
N ILE A 112 -1.06 11.13 5.97
CA ILE A 112 -2.13 10.72 6.90
C ILE A 112 -1.92 9.28 7.36
N ASN A 113 -1.49 8.40 6.44
CA ASN A 113 -1.30 6.99 6.74
C ASN A 113 -0.06 6.71 7.62
N ASP A 114 1.00 7.52 7.52
CA ASP A 114 2.27 7.33 8.27
C ASP A 114 2.06 7.21 9.79
N LYS A 115 1.11 7.98 10.35
CA LYS A 115 0.71 7.91 11.77
C LYS A 115 0.36 6.48 12.21
N TRP A 116 -0.16 5.66 11.30
CA TRP A 116 -0.66 4.33 11.59
C TRP A 116 0.36 3.22 11.37
N ALA A 117 1.56 3.52 10.88
CA ALA A 117 2.55 2.52 10.45
C ALA A 117 2.85 1.44 11.52
N ALA A 118 2.84 1.80 12.80
CA ALA A 118 3.10 0.87 13.91
C ALA A 118 2.01 -0.20 14.13
N TYR A 119 0.81 -0.02 13.56
CA TYR A 119 -0.33 -0.94 13.70
C TYR A 119 -0.42 -1.98 12.57
N ALA A 120 0.37 -1.83 11.50
CA ALA A 120 0.38 -2.76 10.38
C ALA A 120 1.21 -4.03 10.68
N GLY A 121 0.67 -5.19 10.35
CA GLY A 121 1.36 -6.47 10.50
C GLY A 121 0.61 -7.65 9.85
N PRO A 122 1.19 -8.86 9.88
CA PRO A 122 0.56 -10.04 9.28
C PRO A 122 -0.89 -10.23 9.77
N GLY A 123 -1.82 -10.20 8.82
CA GLY A 123 -3.26 -10.35 9.08
C GLY A 123 -4.02 -9.05 9.34
N GLY A 124 -3.36 -7.88 9.36
CA GLY A 124 -3.99 -6.59 9.56
C GLY A 124 -3.17 -5.43 8.99
N TRP A 125 -3.63 -4.86 7.87
CA TRP A 125 -2.90 -3.85 7.10
C TRP A 125 -3.63 -2.51 7.04
N ASN A 126 -2.88 -1.41 7.17
CA ASN A 126 -3.42 -0.09 6.88
C ASN A 126 -3.59 0.06 5.36
N ASP A 127 -4.77 0.50 4.94
CA ASP A 127 -5.13 0.69 3.54
C ASP A 127 -5.26 2.20 3.25
N PRO A 128 -4.24 2.83 2.64
CA PRO A 128 -4.29 4.21 2.19
C PRO A 128 -5.06 4.39 0.87
N ASP A 129 -5.83 3.39 0.42
CA ASP A 129 -6.57 3.32 -0.84
C ASP A 129 -5.77 2.76 -2.03
N MET A 130 -6.42 2.66 -3.19
CA MET A 130 -5.93 1.99 -4.40
C MET A 130 -4.70 2.67 -5.03
N LEU A 131 -4.07 1.95 -5.96
CA LEU A 131 -3.03 2.47 -6.83
C LEU A 131 -3.65 3.22 -8.02
N GLU A 132 -3.28 4.50 -8.20
CA GLU A 132 -3.68 5.33 -9.35
C GLU A 132 -2.78 5.15 -10.59
N VAL A 133 -1.80 4.25 -10.51
CA VAL A 133 -0.78 4.02 -11.55
C VAL A 133 -1.41 3.73 -12.91
N GLY A 134 -1.19 4.65 -13.86
CA GLY A 134 -1.64 4.53 -15.24
C GLY A 134 -2.96 5.20 -15.57
N ASN A 135 -3.56 5.97 -14.65
CA ASN A 135 -4.82 6.69 -14.88
C ASN A 135 -4.66 8.02 -15.65
N GLY A 136 -3.44 8.55 -15.74
CA GLY A 136 -3.03 9.66 -16.60
C GLY A 136 -2.95 11.04 -15.92
N GLY A 137 -3.32 11.15 -14.65
CA GLY A 137 -3.27 12.38 -13.87
C GLY A 137 -1.92 12.69 -13.22
N MET A 138 -1.02 11.69 -13.15
CA MET A 138 0.35 11.85 -12.68
C MET A 138 1.38 11.46 -13.75
N THR A 139 2.60 11.98 -13.61
CA THR A 139 3.75 11.62 -14.45
C THR A 139 4.29 10.23 -14.11
N TYR A 140 5.14 9.68 -14.99
CA TYR A 140 5.82 8.40 -14.75
C TYR A 140 6.56 8.37 -13.39
N GLU A 141 7.33 9.41 -13.08
CA GLU A 141 8.10 9.48 -11.83
C GLU A 141 7.21 9.58 -10.59
N GLU A 142 6.07 10.28 -10.73
CA GLU A 142 5.08 10.39 -9.67
C GLU A 142 4.38 9.04 -9.42
N TYR A 143 4.03 8.30 -10.46
CA TYR A 143 3.48 6.95 -10.34
C TYR A 143 4.48 5.95 -9.77
N ARG A 144 5.74 6.01 -10.19
CA ARG A 144 6.83 5.19 -9.63
C ARG A 144 7.02 5.49 -8.14
N SER A 145 6.87 6.75 -7.74
CA SER A 145 6.89 7.17 -6.34
C SER A 145 5.69 6.65 -5.55
N HIS A 146 4.49 6.85 -6.06
CA HIS A 146 3.25 6.36 -5.46
C HIS A 146 3.33 4.85 -5.18
N PHE A 147 3.73 4.08 -6.18
CA PHE A 147 3.90 2.65 -6.06
C PHE A 147 4.97 2.27 -5.01
N SER A 148 6.14 2.92 -5.05
CA SER A 148 7.24 2.68 -4.10
C SER A 148 6.83 2.97 -2.65
N ILE A 149 6.04 4.01 -2.43
CA ILE A 149 5.59 4.43 -1.09
C ILE A 149 4.51 3.50 -0.55
N TRP A 150 3.55 3.09 -1.38
CA TRP A 150 2.53 2.09 -1.00
C TRP A 150 3.18 0.77 -0.61
N ALA A 151 4.13 0.31 -1.42
CA ALA A 151 4.94 -0.85 -1.12
C ALA A 151 5.65 -0.67 0.22
N LEU A 152 6.39 0.44 0.41
CA LEU A 152 7.12 0.70 1.63
C LEU A 152 6.22 0.62 2.87
N MET A 153 5.04 1.24 2.83
CA MET A 153 4.05 1.25 3.91
C MET A 153 3.36 -0.10 4.16
N LYS A 154 3.63 -1.12 3.33
CA LYS A 154 2.95 -2.42 3.35
C LYS A 154 1.44 -2.29 3.11
N ALA A 155 1.06 -1.33 2.27
CA ALA A 155 -0.31 -1.15 1.84
C ALA A 155 -0.75 -2.30 0.91
N PRO A 156 -2.06 -2.61 0.86
CA PRO A 156 -2.62 -3.40 -0.24
C PRO A 156 -2.28 -2.77 -1.60
N LEU A 157 -1.74 -3.55 -2.53
CA LEU A 157 -1.45 -3.09 -3.91
C LEU A 157 -2.64 -3.40 -4.83
N ILE A 158 -3.71 -2.62 -4.68
CA ILE A 158 -4.95 -2.79 -5.44
C ILE A 158 -4.90 -1.88 -6.68
N ILE A 159 -4.81 -2.46 -7.88
CA ILE A 159 -4.69 -1.71 -9.15
C ILE A 159 -6.02 -1.02 -9.48
N GLY A 160 -5.99 0.30 -9.67
CA GLY A 160 -7.15 1.14 -9.99
C GLY A 160 -7.29 1.58 -11.46
N CYS A 161 -6.54 0.97 -12.40
CA CYS A 161 -6.50 1.38 -13.81
C CYS A 161 -7.06 0.33 -14.79
N ASP A 162 -7.19 0.69 -16.08
CA ASP A 162 -7.60 -0.24 -17.13
C ASP A 162 -6.47 -1.19 -17.55
N VAL A 163 -6.44 -2.37 -16.96
CA VAL A 163 -5.44 -3.42 -17.23
C VAL A 163 -5.46 -3.97 -18.67
N ARG A 164 -6.48 -3.65 -19.48
CA ARG A 164 -6.55 -4.05 -20.90
C ARG A 164 -5.76 -3.12 -21.82
N ASN A 165 -5.45 -1.92 -21.34
CA ASN A 165 -4.84 -0.85 -22.12
C ASN A 165 -3.77 -0.10 -21.30
N MET A 166 -2.81 -0.85 -20.76
CA MET A 166 -1.67 -0.28 -20.04
C MET A 166 -0.57 0.14 -21.02
N THR A 167 0.07 1.28 -20.75
CA THR A 167 1.32 1.65 -21.41
C THR A 167 2.46 0.73 -20.94
N ALA A 168 3.57 0.72 -21.67
CA ALA A 168 4.77 -0.03 -21.26
C ALA A 168 5.29 0.45 -19.89
N GLU A 169 5.26 1.76 -19.65
CA GLU A 169 5.63 2.39 -18.39
C GLU A 169 4.74 1.95 -17.22
N THR A 170 3.41 1.95 -17.41
CA THR A 170 2.46 1.46 -16.39
C THR A 170 2.70 -0.02 -16.09
N TYR A 171 2.91 -0.82 -17.12
CA TYR A 171 3.19 -2.25 -16.97
C TYR A 171 4.50 -2.48 -16.20
N GLU A 172 5.56 -1.75 -16.51
CA GLU A 172 6.85 -1.81 -15.82
C GLU A 172 6.70 -1.54 -14.31
N ILE A 173 5.98 -0.47 -13.95
CA ILE A 173 5.76 -0.13 -12.54
C ILE A 173 4.97 -1.24 -11.82
N LEU A 174 3.85 -1.67 -12.40
CA LEU A 174 2.92 -2.60 -11.75
C LEU A 174 3.43 -4.05 -11.68
N THR A 175 4.39 -4.43 -12.52
CA THR A 175 4.92 -5.80 -12.60
C THR A 175 6.35 -5.96 -12.08
N ASN A 176 6.91 -4.92 -11.48
CA ASN A 176 8.26 -4.99 -10.93
C ASN A 176 8.37 -6.12 -9.87
N GLU A 177 9.30 -7.05 -10.05
CA GLU A 177 9.45 -8.21 -9.13
C GLU A 177 10.23 -7.88 -7.84
N GLU A 178 10.92 -6.73 -7.77
CA GLU A 178 11.84 -6.36 -6.68
C GLU A 178 11.23 -5.39 -5.65
N ILE A 179 9.92 -5.43 -5.43
CA ILE A 179 9.24 -4.50 -4.54
C ILE A 179 9.37 -4.95 -3.08
N TRP A 180 10.00 -4.12 -2.23
CA TRP A 180 10.31 -4.46 -0.83
C TRP A 180 9.84 -3.39 0.18
N ALA A 181 9.51 -3.79 1.41
CA ALA A 181 8.86 -2.91 2.39
C ALA A 181 9.50 -2.99 3.79
N GLY A 182 10.17 -1.93 4.23
CA GLY A 182 10.83 -1.84 5.53
C GLY A 182 11.95 -2.86 5.78
N PRO A 183 12.16 -3.30 7.04
CA PRO A 183 13.15 -4.32 7.36
C PRO A 183 12.88 -5.64 6.60
N LEU A 184 13.94 -6.24 6.07
CA LEU A 184 13.90 -7.47 5.28
C LEU A 184 14.63 -8.60 6.00
N SER A 185 14.40 -9.82 5.53
CA SER A 185 15.15 -11.01 5.95
C SER A 185 16.65 -10.82 5.76
N GLY A 186 17.46 -11.37 6.68
CA GLY A 186 18.92 -11.30 6.58
C GLY A 186 19.50 -9.94 6.99
N LYS A 187 18.80 -9.19 7.85
CA LYS A 187 19.20 -7.85 8.34
C LYS A 187 19.34 -6.80 7.23
N ARG A 188 18.72 -7.03 6.07
CA ARG A 188 18.64 -6.04 5.00
C ARG A 188 17.55 -5.02 5.32
N THR A 189 17.67 -3.82 4.79
CA THR A 189 16.69 -2.75 4.96
C THR A 189 16.41 -2.13 3.61
N VAL A 190 15.14 -2.02 3.23
CA VAL A 190 14.77 -1.18 2.08
C VAL A 190 14.59 0.27 2.53
N ILE A 191 15.02 1.20 1.69
CA ILE A 191 14.88 2.63 1.89
C ILE A 191 14.30 3.25 0.62
N VAL A 192 13.51 4.31 0.78
CA VAL A 192 13.03 5.14 -0.32
C VAL A 192 13.50 6.56 -0.07
N LEU A 193 14.23 7.13 -1.02
CA LEU A 193 14.57 8.54 -1.05
C LEU A 193 13.51 9.24 -1.87
N TRP A 194 12.66 10.04 -1.22
CA TRP A 194 11.49 10.65 -1.86
C TRP A 194 11.67 12.16 -1.97
N ASN A 195 11.67 12.68 -3.21
CA ASN A 195 11.73 14.11 -3.48
C ASN A 195 10.34 14.66 -3.78
N ARG A 196 9.77 15.36 -2.81
CA ARG A 196 8.45 16.00 -2.94
C ARG A 196 8.51 17.37 -3.64
N CYS A 197 9.72 17.90 -3.86
CA CYS A 197 9.93 19.23 -4.40
C CYS A 197 9.82 19.25 -5.93
N SER A 198 9.45 20.41 -6.48
CA SER A 198 9.39 20.69 -7.93
C SER A 198 10.76 20.80 -8.62
N LYS A 199 11.85 20.52 -7.90
CA LYS A 199 13.23 20.54 -8.42
C LYS A 199 13.98 19.32 -7.94
N ALA A 200 14.86 18.81 -8.79
CA ALA A 200 15.77 17.72 -8.43
C ALA A 200 16.62 18.09 -7.21
N ALA A 201 16.83 17.13 -6.33
CA ALA A 201 17.60 17.29 -5.10
C ALA A 201 18.50 16.08 -4.85
N THR A 202 19.63 16.29 -4.18
CA THR A 202 20.41 15.17 -3.62
C THR A 202 19.92 14.90 -2.22
N ILE A 203 19.35 13.71 -2.00
CA ILE A 203 18.82 13.29 -0.71
C ILE A 203 19.85 12.34 -0.07
N THR A 204 20.07 12.49 1.23
CA THR A 204 21.03 11.69 1.99
C THR A 204 20.32 10.91 3.09
N ALA A 205 20.37 9.58 3.00
CA ALA A 205 19.98 8.67 4.07
C ALA A 205 21.16 8.45 5.03
N LYS A 206 21.00 8.84 6.29
CA LYS A 206 22.01 8.62 7.33
C LYS A 206 21.67 7.40 8.17
N TRP A 207 22.67 6.59 8.50
CA TRP A 207 22.45 5.29 9.13
C TRP A 207 21.73 5.43 10.48
N ASP A 208 22.14 6.41 11.28
CA ASP A 208 21.55 6.74 12.57
C ASP A 208 20.06 7.11 12.49
N THR A 209 19.66 7.88 11.47
CA THR A 209 18.25 8.25 11.22
C THR A 209 17.38 7.05 10.88
N MET A 210 17.99 6.00 10.33
CA MET A 210 17.36 4.72 9.99
C MET A 210 17.69 3.64 11.02
N GLY A 211 18.13 4.02 12.22
CA GLY A 211 18.47 3.15 13.36
C GLY A 211 19.58 2.12 13.10
N LEU A 212 20.35 2.26 12.02
CA LEU A 212 21.57 1.50 11.78
C LEU A 212 22.73 2.15 12.54
N GLU A 213 23.67 1.34 13.04
CA GLU A 213 24.89 1.89 13.63
C GLU A 213 25.72 2.60 12.55
N SER A 214 26.26 3.79 12.85
CA SER A 214 27.05 4.59 11.89
C SER A 214 28.27 3.84 11.34
N SER A 215 28.82 2.87 12.09
CA SER A 215 29.92 1.99 11.70
C SER A 215 29.51 0.85 10.78
N THR A 216 28.20 0.62 10.57
CA THR A 216 27.71 -0.46 9.70
C THR A 216 28.15 -0.20 8.27
N ASN A 217 28.96 -1.11 7.72
CA ASN A 217 29.27 -1.11 6.30
C ASN A 217 28.20 -1.91 5.55
N ALA A 218 27.52 -1.31 4.58
CA ALA A 218 26.47 -1.93 3.80
C ALA A 218 26.68 -1.75 2.29
N SER A 219 26.37 -2.78 1.51
CA SER A 219 26.17 -2.62 0.06
C SER A 219 24.80 -2.03 -0.22
N VAL A 220 24.69 -1.24 -1.28
CA VAL A 220 23.47 -0.54 -1.70
C VAL A 220 23.11 -1.00 -3.12
N ARG A 221 21.92 -1.57 -3.27
CA ARG A 221 21.36 -2.00 -4.56
C ARG A 221 20.16 -1.13 -4.92
N ASP A 222 20.14 -0.59 -6.13
CA ASP A 222 19.00 0.12 -6.71
C ASP A 222 17.98 -0.91 -7.19
N VAL A 223 16.74 -0.79 -6.69
CA VAL A 223 15.64 -1.74 -6.96
C VAL A 223 15.13 -1.60 -8.39
N TRP A 224 15.07 -0.38 -8.90
CA TRP A 224 14.50 -0.12 -10.22
C TRP A 224 15.50 -0.41 -11.34
N LYS A 225 16.79 -0.12 -11.11
CA LYS A 225 17.86 -0.50 -12.04
C LYS A 225 18.35 -1.93 -11.88
N GLN A 226 17.94 -2.60 -10.80
CA GLN A 226 18.35 -3.96 -10.42
C GLN A 226 19.87 -4.15 -10.26
N GLU A 227 20.62 -3.08 -9.97
CA GLU A 227 22.10 -3.07 -9.93
C GLU A 227 22.67 -2.57 -8.59
N TYR A 228 23.91 -2.96 -8.27
CA TYR A 228 24.63 -2.41 -7.11
C TYR A 228 25.23 -1.05 -7.45
N VAL A 229 24.71 0.00 -6.81
CA VAL A 229 25.21 1.37 -6.94
C VAL A 229 26.35 1.67 -5.96
N SER A 230 26.49 0.86 -4.90
CA SER A 230 27.64 0.86 -4.01
C SER A 230 27.85 -0.54 -3.42
N LEU A 231 29.09 -1.02 -3.41
CA LEU A 231 29.44 -2.29 -2.74
C LEU A 231 29.81 -2.11 -1.27
N SER A 232 30.08 -0.88 -0.84
CA SER A 232 30.56 -0.58 0.52
C SER A 232 30.28 0.88 0.88
N SER A 233 29.25 1.12 1.69
CA SER A 233 28.89 2.43 2.23
C SER A 233 28.78 2.37 3.75
N THR A 234 29.44 3.32 4.42
CA THR A 234 29.38 3.51 5.87
C THR A 234 28.78 4.87 6.20
N ASN A 235 28.14 4.99 7.35
CA ASN A 235 27.54 6.22 7.91
C ASN A 235 26.34 6.80 7.13
N SER A 236 26.38 6.85 5.80
CA SER A 236 25.30 7.40 4.97
C SER A 236 25.38 6.96 3.51
N PHE A 237 24.28 7.13 2.79
CA PHE A 237 24.20 7.02 1.33
C PHE A 237 23.39 8.18 0.75
N SER A 238 23.82 8.70 -0.40
CA SER A 238 23.16 9.83 -1.07
C SER A 238 22.87 9.47 -2.52
N ALA A 239 21.72 9.90 -3.03
CA ALA A 239 21.41 9.84 -4.44
C ALA A 239 20.72 11.12 -4.91
N LYS A 240 20.91 11.46 -6.19
CA LYS A 240 20.12 12.50 -6.86
C LYS A 240 18.74 11.90 -7.15
N VAL A 241 17.70 12.63 -6.77
CA VAL A 241 16.30 12.27 -7.00
C VAL A 241 15.66 13.42 -7.77
N GLU A 242 15.07 13.13 -8.92
CA GLU A 242 14.42 14.14 -9.76
C GLU A 242 13.18 14.76 -9.07
N ALA A 243 12.64 15.83 -9.65
CA ALA A 243 11.44 16.47 -9.11
C ALA A 243 10.27 15.49 -9.07
N HIS A 244 9.56 15.45 -7.94
CA HIS A 244 8.41 14.55 -7.71
C HIS A 244 8.73 13.05 -7.95
N ALA A 245 9.99 12.66 -7.77
CA ALA A 245 10.45 11.30 -7.98
C ALA A 245 10.82 10.61 -6.66
N SER A 246 11.02 9.30 -6.74
CA SER A 246 11.58 8.51 -5.65
C SER A 246 12.59 7.51 -6.18
N GLU A 247 13.61 7.24 -5.37
CA GLU A 247 14.58 6.20 -5.64
C GLU A 247 14.57 5.19 -4.50
N MET A 248 14.50 3.90 -4.86
CA MET A 248 14.31 2.82 -3.91
C MET A 248 15.55 1.92 -3.88
N PHE A 249 16.09 1.70 -2.67
CA PHE A 249 17.34 0.97 -2.49
C PHE A 249 17.23 -0.09 -1.41
N VAL A 250 17.95 -1.19 -1.60
CA VAL A 250 18.17 -2.21 -0.57
C VAL A 250 19.57 -2.02 0.02
N LEU A 251 19.63 -1.76 1.32
CA LEU A 251 20.83 -1.77 2.13
C LEU A 251 21.06 -3.18 2.68
N ALA A 252 22.21 -3.77 2.39
CA ALA A 252 22.61 -5.06 2.94
C ALA A 252 23.92 -4.91 3.74
N PRO A 253 23.89 -5.01 5.08
CA PRO A 253 25.09 -4.97 5.91
C PRO A 253 26.06 -6.08 5.52
N SER A 254 27.32 -5.71 5.33
CA SER A 254 28.42 -6.67 5.20
C SER A 254 28.59 -7.41 6.53
N CYS A 255 28.33 -8.72 6.52
CA CYS A 255 28.50 -9.55 7.70
C CYS A 255 30.00 -9.81 7.92
N GLY A 256 30.64 -8.96 8.74
CA GLY A 256 31.81 -9.39 9.49
C GLY A 256 31.40 -10.53 10.43
N SER A 257 32.17 -11.61 10.46
CA SER A 257 31.94 -12.77 11.31
C SER A 257 31.44 -12.43 12.73
N CYS A 258 30.38 -13.13 13.16
CA CYS A 258 29.76 -13.17 14.49
C CYS A 258 28.76 -12.05 14.89
N LEU A 259 27.50 -12.49 15.05
CA LEU A 259 26.56 -12.13 16.13
C LEU A 259 26.68 -10.70 16.73
N CYS A 260 26.29 -9.67 15.97
CA CYS A 260 25.79 -8.45 16.59
C CYS A 260 24.29 -8.57 16.85
N SER A 261 23.94 -8.67 18.14
CA SER A 261 22.58 -8.54 18.67
C SER A 261 22.20 -7.06 18.74
N LEU A 262 21.34 -6.60 17.82
CA LEU A 262 20.65 -5.34 18.01
C LEU A 262 19.28 -5.62 18.65
N SER A 263 19.05 -4.89 19.75
CA SER A 263 17.81 -4.84 20.52
C SER A 263 16.58 -4.78 19.61
N SER A 264 15.59 -5.62 19.91
CA SER A 264 14.27 -5.73 19.28
C SER A 264 13.38 -4.48 19.48
N ARG A 265 13.91 -3.29 19.19
CA ARG A 265 13.06 -2.12 18.99
C ARG A 265 12.39 -2.31 17.64
N LEU A 266 11.06 -2.40 17.64
CA LEU A 266 10.27 -2.29 16.43
C LEU A 266 10.83 -1.09 15.65
N PHE A 267 11.39 -1.36 14.48
CA PHE A 267 11.69 -0.32 13.51
C PHE A 267 10.35 0.25 13.06
N CYS A 268 9.92 1.31 13.73
CA CYS A 268 8.84 2.13 13.24
C CYS A 268 9.35 2.76 11.95
N MET A 269 8.62 2.52 10.86
CA MET A 269 8.77 3.32 9.64
C MET A 269 8.71 4.78 10.06
N ARG A 270 9.72 5.55 9.69
CA ARG A 270 9.70 7.00 9.81
C ARG A 270 9.94 7.52 8.42
N ILE A 271 8.96 8.22 7.87
CA ILE A 271 9.23 9.16 6.78
C ILE A 271 10.08 10.28 7.39
N CYS A 272 11.41 10.12 7.34
CA CYS A 272 12.33 11.17 7.71
C CYS A 272 12.38 12.20 6.57
N SER A 273 11.33 13.01 6.44
CA SER A 273 11.37 14.15 5.53
C SER A 273 12.29 15.22 6.13
N THR A 274 13.47 15.40 5.54
CA THR A 274 14.34 16.55 5.80
C THR A 274 14.04 17.74 4.88
N TYR A 275 13.06 17.61 3.99
CA TYR A 275 12.74 18.60 2.97
C TYR A 275 11.22 18.83 2.95
N PHE A 276 10.77 19.83 3.71
CA PHE A 276 9.49 20.48 3.43
C PHE A 276 9.72 21.49 2.31
N CYS A 277 9.35 21.07 1.10
CA CYS A 277 8.93 21.95 0.02
C CYS A 277 7.40 22.00 0.07
#